data_AF-A0A1E1VEX8-F1
#
_entry.id   AF-A0A1E1VEX8-F1
#
_cell.length_a   1.000
_cell.length_b   1.000
_cell.length_c   1.000
_cell.angle_alpha   90.00
_cell.angle_beta   90.00
_cell.angle_gamma   90.00
#
_symmetry.space_group_name_H-M   'P 1'
#
loop_
_entity.id
_entity.type
_entity.pdbx_description
1 polymer ?
#
loop_
_entity_poly.entity_id
_entity_poly.type
_entity_poly.pdbx_seq_one_letter_code
_entity_poly.pdbx_strand_id
1 'polypeptide(L)' 'MSLASSHGIAAANLVSSATMAGLLRSLVQKGILEAADIREIYEIALLILEQQQGAVPGAEATFNAARSAIERKLA' A
#
# COMPACT_ATOMS: atom_id res chain seq x y z
N MET A 1 9.39 -23.28 -16.88
CA MET A 1 8.70 -21.98 -16.79
C MET A 1 9.14 -21.32 -15.50
N SER A 2 9.91 -20.23 -15.57
CA SER A 2 10.68 -19.70 -14.43
C SER A 2 9.79 -19.07 -13.37
N LEU A 3 9.92 -19.51 -12.11
CA LEU A 3 9.28 -18.92 -10.92
C LEU A 3 9.81 -17.50 -10.60
N ALA A 4 10.80 -17.01 -11.34
CA ALA A 4 11.31 -15.64 -11.24
C ALA A 4 10.29 -14.56 -11.68
N SER A 5 9.12 -14.93 -12.21
CA SER A 5 8.20 -14.01 -12.89
C SER A 5 7.09 -13.42 -12.02
N SER A 6 6.54 -14.09 -11.00
CA SER A 6 5.41 -13.56 -10.23
C SER A 6 5.83 -12.83 -8.95
N HIS A 7 6.75 -13.42 -8.18
CA HIS A 7 7.24 -12.84 -6.93
C HIS A 7 8.10 -11.60 -7.19
N GLY A 8 8.89 -11.60 -8.27
CA GLY A 8 9.67 -10.44 -8.69
C GLY A 8 8.78 -9.27 -9.11
N ILE A 9 7.69 -9.52 -9.85
CA ILE A 9 6.70 -8.50 -10.23
C ILE A 9 5.95 -7.99 -8.99
N ALA A 10 5.54 -8.88 -8.08
CA ALA A 10 4.88 -8.50 -6.84
C ALA A 10 5.79 -7.62 -5.95
N ALA A 11 7.07 -7.97 -5.84
CA ALA A 11 8.06 -7.17 -5.11
C ALA A 11 8.31 -5.81 -5.77
N ALA A 12 8.44 -5.77 -7.10
CA ALA A 12 8.61 -4.52 -7.84
C ALA A 12 7.39 -3.59 -7.69
N ASN A 13 6.17 -4.15 -7.78
CA ASN A 13 4.94 -3.40 -7.55
C ASN A 13 4.88 -2.87 -6.12
N LEU A 14 5.23 -3.69 -5.12
CA LEU A 14 5.28 -3.27 -3.72
C LEU A 14 6.27 -2.11 -3.51
N VAL A 15 7.49 -2.19 -4.07
CA VAL A 15 8.51 -1.13 -3.97
C VAL A 15 8.04 0.16 -4.63
N SER A 16 7.43 0.07 -5.81
CA SER A 16 6.87 1.23 -6.53
C SER A 16 5.77 1.90 -5.70
N SER A 17 4.80 1.13 -5.20
CA SER A 17 3.72 1.64 -4.36
C SER A 17 4.23 2.25 -3.05
N ALA A 18 5.20 1.62 -2.39
CA ALA A 18 5.81 2.15 -1.17
C ALA A 18 6.57 3.47 -1.43
N THR A 19 7.26 3.57 -2.57
CA THR A 19 7.95 4.79 -2.99
C THR A 19 6.96 5.92 -3.24
N MET A 20 5.88 5.65 -3.97
CA MET A 20 4.80 6.62 -4.23
C MET A 20 4.16 7.11 -2.93
N ALA A 21 3.82 6.21 -2.01
CA ALA A 21 3.27 6.57 -0.70
C ALA A 21 4.25 7.44 0.11
N GLY A 22 5.55 7.14 0.05
CA GLY A 22 6.61 7.95 0.66
C GLY A 22 6.69 9.37 0.07
N LEU A 23 6.60 9.49 -1.25
CA LEU A 23 6.62 10.78 -1.95
C LEU A 23 5.38 11.63 -1.61
N LEU A 24 4.18 11.06 -1.68
CA LEU A 24 2.93 11.74 -1.34
C LEU A 24 2.97 12.25 0.11
N ARG A 25 3.45 11.42 1.04
CA ARG A 25 3.65 11.83 2.43
C ARG A 25 4.64 12.99 2.55
N SER A 26 5.74 12.97 1.81
CA SER A 26 6.73 14.05 1.80
C SER A 26 6.11 15.35 1.29
N LEU A 27 5.25 15.29 0.27
CA LEU A 27 4.53 16.47 -0.25
C LEU A 27 3.56 17.04 0.79
N VAL A 28 2.83 16.18 1.51
CA VAL A 28 1.96 16.62 2.62
C VAL A 28 2.77 17.26 3.75
N GLN A 29 3.88 16.65 4.15
CA GLN A 29 4.75 17.20 5.20
C GLN A 29 5.38 18.55 4.82
N LYS A 30 5.53 18.81 3.52
CA LYS A 30 6.01 20.09 2.99
C LYS A 30 4.90 21.11 2.75
N GLY A 31 3.63 20.76 3.01
CA GLY A 31 2.47 21.63 2.76
C GLY A 31 2.16 21.85 1.28
N ILE A 32 2.66 20.99 0.39
CA ILE A 32 2.36 21.06 -1.05
C ILE A 32 1.01 20.41 -1.35
N LEU A 33 0.67 19.37 -0.59
CA LEU A 33 -0.63 18.70 -0.61
C LEU A 33 -1.24 18.76 0.79
N GLU A 34 -2.56 18.76 0.86
CA GLU A 34 -3.30 18.55 2.08
C GLU A 34 -3.49 17.05 2.34
N ALA A 35 -3.74 16.68 3.61
CA ALA A 35 -4.05 15.29 3.94
C ALA A 35 -5.31 14.79 3.20
N ALA A 36 -6.26 15.69 2.92
CA ALA A 36 -7.44 15.40 2.12
C ALA A 36 -7.10 14.99 0.67
N ASP A 37 -6.07 15.58 0.06
CA ASP A 37 -5.67 15.31 -1.32
C ASP A 37 -5.16 13.88 -1.53
N ILE A 38 -4.63 13.26 -0.48
CA ILE A 38 -4.07 11.90 -0.54
C ILE A 38 -4.96 10.87 0.16
N ARG A 39 -6.10 11.29 0.72
CA ARG A 39 -7.01 10.43 1.47
C ARG A 39 -7.58 9.31 0.60
N GLU A 40 -8.08 9.66 -0.58
CA GLU A 40 -8.65 8.71 -1.54
C GLU A 40 -7.66 7.59 -1.90
N ILE A 41 -6.37 7.92 -2.01
CA ILE A 41 -5.31 6.98 -2.34
C ILE A 41 -5.17 5.91 -1.24
N TYR A 42 -5.23 6.31 0.03
CA TYR A 42 -5.17 5.37 1.15
C TYR A 42 -6.45 4.54 1.28
N GLU A 43 -7.62 5.11 0.98
CA GLU A 43 -8.90 4.38 0.97
C GLU A 43 -8.94 3.32 -0.14
N ILE A 44 -8.46 3.66 -1.34
CA ILE A 44 -8.28 2.70 -2.44
C ILE A 44 -7.30 1.59 -2.04
N ALA A 45 -6.19 1.94 -1.36
CA ALA A 45 -5.22 0.94 -0.90
C ALA A 45 -5.84 -0.03 0.12
N LEU A 46 -6.69 0.44 1.03
CA LEU A 46 -7.43 -0.42 1.96
C LEU A 46 -8.39 -1.37 1.23
N LEU A 47 -9.14 -0.85 0.24
CA LEU A 47 -10.06 -1.65 -0.56
C LEU A 47 -9.33 -2.79 -1.30
N ILE A 48 -8.19 -2.50 -1.93
CA ILE A 48 -7.38 -3.51 -2.63
C ILE A 48 -6.87 -4.57 -1.64
N LEU A 49 -6.44 -4.14 -0.46
CA LEU A 49 -5.92 -5.01 0.58
C LEU A 49 -7.00 -6.00 1.08
N GLU A 50 -8.23 -5.51 1.27
CA GLU A 50 -9.39 -6.34 1.62
C GLU A 50 -9.72 -7.36 0.53
N GLN A 51 -9.72 -6.95 -0.74
CA GLN A 51 -9.97 -7.84 -1.88
C GLN A 51 -8.92 -8.95 -1.99
N GLN A 52 -7.66 -8.66 -1.66
CA GLN A 52 -6.56 -9.62 -1.73
C GLN A 52 -6.43 -10.54 -0.51
N GLN A 53 -6.94 -10.12 0.66
CA GLN A 53 -6.82 -10.89 1.90
C GLN A 53 -7.46 -12.29 1.80
N GLY A 54 -8.51 -12.44 0.99
CA GLY A 54 -9.14 -13.74 0.72
C GLY A 54 -8.39 -14.64 -0.29
N ALA A 55 -7.41 -14.09 -1.02
CA ALA A 55 -6.75 -14.78 -2.13
C ALA A 55 -5.46 -15.52 -1.72
N VAL A 56 -4.87 -15.21 -0.56
CA VAL A 56 -3.59 -15.79 -0.12
C VAL A 56 -3.72 -16.41 1.28
N PRO A 57 -3.99 -17.73 1.36
CA PRO A 57 -4.02 -18.44 2.63
C PRO A 57 -2.71 -18.29 3.40
N GLY A 58 -2.78 -18.05 4.71
CA GLY A 58 -1.61 -17.96 5.60
C GLY A 58 -0.88 -16.61 5.61
N ALA A 59 -1.32 -15.61 4.83
CA ALA A 59 -0.73 -14.28 4.79
C ALA A 59 -1.42 -13.24 5.72
N GLU A 60 -2.28 -13.70 6.62
CA GLU A 60 -3.15 -12.83 7.45
C GLU A 60 -2.35 -11.78 8.26
N ALA A 61 -1.24 -12.19 8.87
CA ALA A 61 -0.38 -11.27 9.62
C ALA A 61 0.20 -10.14 8.74
N THR A 62 0.56 -10.46 7.49
CA THR A 62 1.09 -9.49 6.52
C THR A 62 0.01 -8.50 6.10
N PHE A 63 -1.21 -8.99 5.80
CA PHE A 63 -2.35 -8.12 5.48
C PHE A 63 -2.72 -7.21 6.65
N ASN A 64 -2.77 -7.73 7.88
CA ASN A 64 -3.05 -6.93 9.08
C ASN A 64 -1.98 -5.85 9.31
N ALA A 65 -0.69 -6.20 9.14
CA ALA A 65 0.40 -5.24 9.26
C ALA A 65 0.30 -4.12 8.21
N ALA A 66 -0.04 -4.47 6.97
CA ALA A 66 -0.23 -3.50 5.89
C ALA A 66 -1.45 -2.61 6.13
N ARG A 67 -2.59 -3.16 6.59
CA ARG A 67 -3.78 -2.39 6.98
C ARG A 67 -3.45 -1.36 8.05
N SER A 68 -2.85 -1.78 9.16
CA SER A 68 -2.47 -0.86 10.24
C SER A 68 -1.47 0.21 9.80
N ALA A 69 -0.60 -0.09 8.81
CA ALA A 69 0.32 0.91 8.27
C ALA A 69 -0.40 2.01 7.47
N ILE A 70 -1.45 1.65 6.72
CA ILE A 70 -2.27 2.58 5.95
C ILE A 70 -3.19 3.40 6.87
N GLU A 71 -3.85 2.76 7.84
CA GLU A 71 -4.76 3.45 8.78
C GLU A 71 -4.03 4.53 9.59
N ARG A 72 -2.78 4.29 10.00
CA ARG A 72 -1.93 5.31 10.65
C ARG A 72 -1.60 6.52 9.79
N LYS A 73 -1.90 6.50 8.48
CA LYS A 73 -1.77 7.65 7.58
C LYS A 73 -3.09 8.40 7.37
N LEU A 74 -4.21 7.75 7.67
CA LEU A 74 -5.55 8.33 7.59
C LEU A 74 -5.98 9.01 8.90
N ALA A 75 -5.41 8.58 10.03
CA ALA A 75 -5.56 9.19 11.36
C ALA A 75 -4.63 10.41 11.53
#